data_AF-A0A3Q9XY54-F1
#
_entry.id   AF-A0A3Q9XY54-F1
#
_cell.length_a   1.000
_cell.length_b   1.000
_cell.length_c   1.000
_cell.angle_alpha   90.00
_cell.angle_beta   90.00
_cell.angle_gamma   90.00
#
_symmetry.space_group_name_H-M   'P 1'
#
loop_
_entity.id
_entity.type
_entity.pdbx_description
1 polymer ?
#
loop_
_entity_poly.entity_id
_entity_poly.type
_entity_poly.pdbx_seq_one_letter_code
_entity_poly.pdbx_strand_id
1 'polypeptide(L)' 'MRERQLWKKLSGYHRRSLVETAMYRFKRSFGEDFRSRKLDYQRAGLYAKHLEMNKMAKFGMPQGQWVLT' A
#
# COMPACT_ATOMS: atom_id res chain seq x y z
N MET A 1 24.97 20.18 1.87
CA MET A 1 24.34 18.87 2.16
C MET A 1 23.48 18.83 3.43
N ARG A 2 23.81 19.59 4.50
CA ARG A 2 23.06 19.57 5.79
C ARG A 2 21.63 20.12 5.69
N GLU A 3 21.42 21.17 4.90
CA GLU A 3 20.12 21.83 4.76
C GLU A 3 19.04 20.92 4.18
N ARG A 4 19.39 20.13 3.15
CA ARG A 4 18.48 19.14 2.56
C ARG A 4 18.08 18.04 3.54
N GLN A 5 19.01 17.56 4.36
CA GLN A 5 18.71 16.54 5.38
C GLN A 5 17.78 17.11 6.47
N LEU A 6 18.03 18.34 6.92
CA LEU A 6 17.19 19.02 7.90
C LEU A 6 15.77 19.23 7.35
N TRP A 7 15.66 19.71 6.11
CA TRP A 7 14.37 19.85 5.42
C TRP A 7 13.63 18.53 5.29
N LYS A 8 14.31 17.43 4.91
CA LYS A 8 13.69 16.09 4.83
C LYS A 8 13.13 15.64 6.19
N LYS A 9 13.83 15.94 7.29
CA LYS A 9 13.39 15.60 8.64
C LYS A 9 12.18 16.45 9.06
N LEU A 10 12.26 17.76 8.87
CA LEU A 10 11.20 18.72 9.24
C LEU A 10 9.91 18.50 8.43
N SER A 11 10.03 18.17 7.14
CA SER A 11 8.88 17.91 6.27
C SER A 11 8.25 16.51 6.45
N GLY A 12 8.84 15.65 7.29
CA GLY A 12 8.38 14.27 7.44
C GLY A 12 8.57 13.42 6.17
N TYR A 13 9.50 13.80 5.29
CA TYR A 13 9.74 13.19 3.99
C TYR A 13 9.89 11.67 4.06
N HIS A 14 10.60 11.16 5.08
CA HIS A 14 10.81 9.72 5.23
C HIS A 14 9.49 8.96 5.43
N ARG A 15 8.60 9.47 6.29
CA ARG A 15 7.28 8.85 6.52
C ARG A 15 6.44 8.87 5.24
N ARG A 16 6.46 9.98 4.50
CA ARG A 16 5.76 10.09 3.22
C ARG A 16 6.27 9.08 2.20
N SER A 17 7.59 8.97 2.05
CA SER A 17 8.23 8.00 1.15
C SER A 17 7.88 6.54 1.49
N LEU A 18 7.79 6.20 2.79
CA LEU A 18 7.33 4.87 3.23
C LEU A 18 5.88 4.60 2.85
N VAL A 19 4.99 5.59 3.07
CA VAL A 19 3.57 5.47 2.70
C VAL A 19 3.39 5.36 1.18
N GLU A 20 4.09 6.19 0.41
CA GLU A 20 4.05 6.14 -1.06
C GLU A 20 4.51 4.78 -1.58
N THR A 21 5.58 4.23 -1.00
CA THR A 21 6.09 2.88 -1.35
C THR A 21 5.08 1.79 -0.95
N ALA A 22 4.45 1.90 0.21
CA ALA A 22 3.41 0.96 0.64
C ALA A 22 2.19 1.00 -0.28
N MET A 23 1.74 2.19 -0.68
CA MET A 23 0.63 2.38 -1.61
C MET A 23 0.96 1.88 -3.02
N TYR A 24 2.19 2.11 -3.49
CA TYR A 24 2.67 1.57 -4.76
C TYR A 24 2.58 0.03 -4.77
N ARG A 25 3.06 -0.63 -3.72
CA ARG A 25 2.97 -2.09 -3.56
C ARG A 25 1.52 -2.56 -3.52
N PHE A 26 0.66 -1.89 -2.75
CA PHE A 26 -0.76 -2.21 -2.68
C PHE A 26 -1.43 -2.15 -4.07
N LYS A 27 -1.24 -1.07 -4.81
CA LYS A 27 -1.79 -0.90 -6.16
C LYS A 27 -1.28 -1.95 -7.15
N ARG A 28 0.03 -2.25 -7.11
CA ARG A 28 0.64 -3.28 -7.96
C ARG A 28 0.09 -4.67 -7.67
N SER A 29 -0.20 -4.97 -6.40
CA SER A 29 -0.79 -6.25 -6.03
C SER A 29 -2.28 -6.31 -6.35
N PHE A 30 -3.10 -5.35 -5.93
CA PHE A 30 -4.57 -5.49 -5.91
C PHE A 30 -5.33 -4.65 -6.94
N GLY A 31 -4.62 -3.96 -7.83
CA GLY A 31 -5.17 -3.01 -8.78
C GLY A 31 -5.46 -1.63 -8.15
N GLU A 32 -5.77 -0.67 -9.02
CA GLU A 32 -5.95 0.74 -8.64
C GLU A 32 -7.40 1.11 -8.33
N ASP A 33 -8.36 0.31 -8.82
CA ASP A 33 -9.79 0.58 -8.74
C ASP A 33 -10.54 -0.30 -7.74
N PHE A 34 -11.63 0.26 -7.20
CA PHE A 34 -12.60 -0.45 -6.40
C PHE A 34 -13.83 -0.82 -7.23
N ARG A 35 -14.23 -2.09 -7.20
CA ARG A 35 -15.41 -2.56 -7.95
C ARG A 35 -16.74 -2.09 -7.37
N SER A 36 -16.82 -1.94 -6.04
CA SER A 36 -18.05 -1.53 -5.39
C SER A 36 -18.25 -0.02 -5.50
N ARG A 37 -19.50 0.40 -5.73
CA ARG A 37 -19.91 1.82 -5.68
C ARG A 37 -20.28 2.29 -4.26
N LYS A 38 -20.50 1.36 -3.32
CA LYS A 38 -20.80 1.70 -1.91
C LYS A 38 -19.52 1.75 -1.08
N LEU A 39 -19.34 2.85 -0.36
CA LEU A 39 -18.16 3.10 0.48
C LEU A 39 -17.91 2.01 1.53
N ASP A 40 -18.95 1.48 2.17
CA ASP A 40 -18.78 0.45 3.21
C ASP A 40 -18.18 -0.85 2.64
N TYR A 41 -18.60 -1.25 1.44
CA TYR A 41 -18.01 -2.39 0.75
C TYR A 41 -16.60 -2.10 0.23
N GLN A 42 -16.32 -0.85 -0.18
CA GLN A 42 -14.94 -0.46 -0.52
C GLN A 42 -14.02 -0.57 0.70
N ARG A 43 -14.47 -0.09 1.86
CA ARG A 43 -13.73 -0.18 3.13
C ARG A 43 -13.48 -1.63 3.51
N ALA A 44 -14.52 -2.47 3.54
CA ALA A 44 -14.39 -3.88 3.85
C ALA A 44 -13.40 -4.59 2.91
N GLY A 45 -13.48 -4.32 1.60
CA GLY A 45 -12.54 -4.84 0.62
C GLY A 45 -11.11 -4.35 0.83
N LEU A 46 -10.92 -3.08 1.17
CA LEU A 46 -9.61 -2.51 1.48
C LEU A 46 -8.97 -3.20 2.71
N TYR A 47 -9.75 -3.42 3.77
CA TYR A 47 -9.29 -4.13 4.97
C TYR A 47 -8.84 -5.55 4.66
N ALA A 48 -9.63 -6.29 3.88
CA ALA A 48 -9.26 -7.64 3.46
C ALA A 48 -7.96 -7.66 2.64
N LYS A 49 -7.84 -6.78 1.63
CA LYS A 49 -6.62 -6.63 0.82
C LYS A 49 -5.39 -6.29 1.69
N HIS A 50 -5.55 -5.37 2.65
CA HIS A 50 -4.47 -5.00 3.56
C HIS A 50 -4.02 -6.17 4.45
N LEU A 51 -4.98 -6.94 4.98
CA LEU A 51 -4.68 -8.14 5.77
C LEU A 51 -3.89 -9.17 4.96
N GLU A 52 -4.30 -9.43 3.72
CA GLU A 52 -3.58 -10.33 2.82
C GLU A 52 -2.18 -9.82 2.48
N MET A 53 -2.02 -8.51 2.24
CA MET A 53 -0.71 -7.91 2.02
C MET A 53 0.23 -8.09 3.22
N ASN A 54 -0.29 -7.95 4.44
CA ASN A 54 0.49 -8.17 5.66
C ASN A 54 0.89 -9.64 5.82
N LYS A 55 0.04 -10.59 5.42
CA LYS A 55 0.39 -12.01 5.38
C LYS A 55 1.48 -12.28 4.34
N MET A 56 1.34 -11.77 3.12
CA MET A 56 2.37 -11.88 2.07
C MET A 56 3.72 -11.29 2.53
N ALA A 57 3.70 -10.16 3.24
CA ALA A 57 4.90 -9.55 3.77
C ALA A 57 5.64 -10.45 4.78
N LYS A 58 4.91 -11.22 5.62
CA LYS A 58 5.53 -12.20 6.53
C LYS A 58 6.26 -13.32 5.81
N PHE A 59 5.82 -13.67 4.60
CA PHE A 59 6.42 -14.72 3.76
C PHE A 59 7.42 -14.20 2.73
N GLY A 60 7.88 -12.95 2.85
CA GLY A 60 8.87 -12.40 1.93
C GLY A 60 8.31 -11.96 0.58
N MET A 61 7.03 -11.61 0.51
CA MET A 61 6.35 -11.13 -0.71
C MET A 61 6.38 -12.13 -1.87
N PRO A 62 5.70 -13.29 -1.72
CA PRO A 62 5.57 -14.23 -2.82
C PRO A 62 4.88 -13.58 -4.03
N GLN A 63 5.32 -13.92 -5.24
CA GLN A 63 4.64 -13.53 -6.47
C GLN A 63 3.35 -14.37 -6.58
N GLY A 64 2.21 -13.69 -6.71
CA GLY A 64 0.91 -14.34 -6.88
C GLY A 64 0.09 -13.60 -7.92
N GLN A 65 -0.66 -14.34 -8.72
CA GLN A 65 -1.59 -13.78 -9.69
C GLN A 65 -3.00 -13.81 -9.09
N TRP A 66 -3.71 -12.68 -9.14
CA TRP A 66 -5.13 -12.66 -8.83
C TRP A 66 -5.89 -13.36 -9.97
N VAL A 67 -6.20 -14.63 -9.76
CA VAL A 67 -7.10 -15.37 -10.64
C VAL A 67 -8.52 -15.12 -10.16
N LEU A 68 -9.31 -14.44 -10.99
CA LEU A 68 -10.76 -14.38 -10.80
C LEU A 68 -11.33 -15.60 -11.51
N THR A 69 -11.61 -16.65 -10.74
CA THR A 69 -12.49 -17.73 -11.19
C THR A 69 -13.94 -17.29 -11.15
#